data_AF-A0A3N5LGG7-F1
#
_entry.id   AF-A0A3N5LGG7-F1
#
_cell.length_a   1.000
_cell.length_b   1.000
_cell.length_c   1.000
_cell.angle_alpha   90.00
_cell.angle_beta   90.00
_cell.angle_gamma   90.00
#
_symmetry.space_group_name_H-M   'P 1'
#
loop_
_entity.id
_entity.type
_entity.pdbx_description
1 polymer ?
#
loop_
_entity_poly.entity_id
_entity_poly.type
_entity_poly.pdbx_seq_one_letter_code
_entity_poly.pdbx_strand_id
1 'polypeptide(L)'
;MNKLIEKQNGSDKELDTIKNIYDGDPTDGRKPFEWKSRWSPEARKEMRFESIYLFFIFFSSIFFLFVAWQNWLGIWLSHTPQEFYSIRKYSFYASSGMLGGIVFGMKYFYRVVARGHWHQDRRPWRLMLPFIATAISVIVGAMLNAGMMIVTAQVPISAPSIISIGFLAGYFADEAVGKMYEIANVIFGRSTATKTENEK
;
A
#
# COMPACT_ATOMS: atom_id res chain seq x y z
N MET A 1 -23.61 40.49 12.13
CA MET A 1 -24.52 39.33 12.30
C MET A 1 -24.42 38.34 11.13
N ASN A 2 -24.46 38.79 9.87
CA ASN A 2 -24.38 37.89 8.68
C ASN A 2 -23.07 37.09 8.53
N LYS A 3 -21.90 37.65 8.91
CA LYS A 3 -20.61 36.92 8.82
C LYS A 3 -20.46 35.75 9.80
N LEU A 4 -21.22 35.72 10.88
CA LEU A 4 -21.20 34.61 11.84
C LEU A 4 -22.08 33.44 11.36
N ILE A 5 -23.18 33.75 10.67
CA ILE A 5 -24.11 32.77 10.10
C ILE A 5 -23.47 32.05 8.89
N GLU A 6 -22.73 32.77 8.04
CA GLU A 6 -21.97 32.13 6.94
C GLU A 6 -20.86 31.20 7.44
N LYS A 7 -20.19 31.55 8.55
CA LYS A 7 -19.12 30.74 9.14
C LYS A 7 -19.65 29.46 9.80
N GLN A 8 -20.84 29.52 10.40
CA GLN A 8 -21.53 28.32 10.91
C GLN A 8 -22.00 27.41 9.76
N ASN A 9 -22.62 27.95 8.71
CA ASN A 9 -23.03 27.17 7.53
C ASN A 9 -21.86 26.50 6.78
N GLY A 10 -20.67 27.12 6.78
CA GLY A 10 -19.45 26.52 6.24
C GLY A 10 -18.95 25.35 7.09
N SER A 11 -18.92 25.51 8.41
CA SER A 11 -18.53 24.47 9.37
C SER A 11 -19.48 23.27 9.34
N ASP A 12 -20.78 23.51 9.21
CA ASP A 12 -21.80 22.44 9.17
C ASP A 12 -21.72 21.62 7.87
N LYS A 13 -21.47 22.29 6.72
CA LYS A 13 -21.20 21.58 5.45
C LYS A 13 -19.90 20.79 5.48
N GLU A 14 -18.86 21.32 6.11
CA GLU A 14 -17.57 20.63 6.25
C GLU A 14 -17.69 19.42 7.20
N LEU A 15 -18.44 19.57 8.30
CA LEU A 15 -18.80 18.48 9.20
C LEU A 15 -19.67 17.42 8.52
N ASP A 16 -20.66 17.80 7.70
CA ASP A 16 -21.48 16.86 6.93
C ASP A 16 -20.69 16.16 5.82
N THR A 17 -19.70 16.84 5.23
CA THR A 17 -18.78 16.24 4.25
C THR A 17 -17.86 15.25 4.93
N ILE A 18 -17.28 15.59 6.08
CA ILE A 18 -16.46 14.68 6.90
C ILE A 18 -17.30 13.51 7.40
N LYS A 19 -18.53 13.75 7.84
CA LYS A 19 -19.46 12.71 8.28
C LYS A 19 -19.80 11.75 7.15
N ASN A 20 -20.07 12.23 5.93
CA ASN A 20 -20.25 11.36 4.75
C ASN A 20 -19.00 10.57 4.34
N ILE A 21 -17.79 11.04 4.66
CA ILE A 21 -16.54 10.31 4.38
C ILE A 21 -16.37 9.11 5.32
N TYR A 22 -16.93 9.18 6.54
CA TYR A 22 -16.85 8.11 7.54
C TYR A 22 -18.15 7.28 7.69
N ASP A 23 -19.32 7.85 7.42
CA ASP A 23 -20.63 7.19 7.35
C ASP A 23 -20.89 6.66 5.93
N GLY A 24 -19.99 5.81 5.43
CA GLY A 24 -20.35 4.95 4.31
C GLY A 24 -21.46 4.02 4.77
N ASP A 25 -22.67 4.15 4.20
CA ASP A 25 -23.82 3.28 4.48
C ASP A 25 -23.34 1.81 4.66
N PRO A 26 -23.35 1.27 5.90
CA PRO A 26 -22.81 -0.05 6.17
C PRO A 26 -23.66 -1.16 5.56
N THR A 27 -24.83 -0.81 5.02
CA THR A 27 -25.73 -1.75 4.37
C THR A 27 -25.41 -1.95 2.89
N ASP A 28 -24.40 -1.25 2.33
CA ASP A 28 -24.08 -1.31 0.89
C ASP A 28 -25.32 -1.08 -0.01
N GLY A 29 -26.27 -0.24 0.44
CA GLY A 29 -27.55 -0.03 -0.23
C GLY A 29 -28.48 -1.24 -0.21
N ARG A 30 -28.44 -2.06 0.84
CA ARG A 30 -29.33 -3.23 1.03
C ARG A 30 -30.52 -2.89 1.91
N LYS A 31 -31.66 -3.52 1.62
CA LYS A 31 -32.80 -3.49 2.54
C LYS A 31 -32.53 -4.40 3.76
N PRO A 32 -33.12 -4.10 4.94
CA PRO A 32 -33.09 -5.02 6.07
C PRO A 32 -33.49 -6.44 5.64
N PHE A 33 -32.76 -7.45 6.13
CA PHE A 33 -32.92 -8.88 5.81
C PHE A 33 -32.49 -9.33 4.39
N GLU A 34 -31.96 -8.45 3.54
CA GLU A 34 -31.36 -8.82 2.24
C GLU A 34 -29.92 -9.37 2.42
N TRP A 35 -29.81 -10.55 3.05
CA TRP A 35 -28.52 -11.16 3.39
C TRP A 35 -27.87 -11.93 2.22
N LYS A 36 -28.68 -12.39 1.25
CA LYS A 36 -28.19 -13.20 0.12
C LYS A 36 -27.18 -12.41 -0.71
N SER A 37 -26.20 -13.12 -1.29
CA SER A 37 -25.23 -12.51 -2.19
C SER A 37 -25.87 -12.16 -3.54
N ARG A 38 -25.51 -11.00 -4.10
CA ARG A 38 -25.88 -10.58 -5.46
C ARG A 38 -25.07 -11.31 -6.55
N TRP A 39 -23.98 -11.96 -6.16
CA TRP A 39 -23.05 -12.61 -7.08
C TRP A 39 -23.46 -14.04 -7.40
N SER A 40 -23.24 -14.46 -8.65
CA SER A 40 -23.48 -15.84 -9.09
C SER A 40 -22.62 -16.84 -8.29
N PRO A 41 -23.01 -18.12 -8.21
CA PRO A 41 -22.22 -19.15 -7.53
C PRO A 41 -20.77 -19.25 -8.02
N GLU A 42 -20.55 -19.05 -9.32
CA GLU A 42 -19.24 -19.11 -9.98
C GLU A 42 -18.35 -17.96 -9.51
N ALA A 43 -18.87 -16.72 -9.54
CA ALA A 43 -18.16 -15.55 -9.05
C ALA A 43 -17.81 -15.69 -7.55
N ARG A 44 -18.72 -16.26 -6.75
CA ARG A 44 -18.46 -16.52 -5.32
C ARG A 44 -17.34 -17.54 -5.10
N LYS A 45 -17.21 -18.56 -5.96
CA LYS A 45 -16.11 -19.54 -5.88
C LYS A 45 -14.77 -18.87 -6.14
N GLU A 46 -14.69 -18.00 -7.14
CA GLU A 46 -13.48 -17.24 -7.45
C GLU A 46 -13.11 -16.26 -6.33
N MET A 47 -14.08 -15.52 -5.80
CA MET A 47 -13.87 -14.62 -4.65
C MET A 47 -13.35 -15.37 -3.42
N ARG A 48 -13.85 -16.58 -3.16
CA ARG A 48 -13.33 -17.43 -2.07
C ARG A 48 -11.89 -17.83 -2.31
N PHE A 49 -11.53 -18.24 -3.53
CA PHE A 49 -10.15 -18.57 -3.87
C PHE A 49 -9.23 -17.36 -3.67
N GLU A 50 -9.63 -16.19 -4.14
CA GLU A 50 -8.89 -14.94 -3.91
C GLU A 50 -8.75 -14.62 -2.42
N SER A 51 -9.82 -14.80 -1.64
CA SER A 51 -9.79 -14.55 -0.19
C SER A 51 -8.79 -15.48 0.52
N ILE A 52 -8.79 -16.77 0.17
CA ILE A 52 -7.86 -17.77 0.71
C ILE A 52 -6.43 -17.41 0.33
N TYR A 53 -6.21 -17.04 -0.93
CA TYR A 53 -4.90 -16.58 -1.40
C TYR A 53 -4.42 -15.36 -0.59
N LEU A 54 -5.25 -14.32 -0.46
CA LEU A 54 -4.88 -13.11 0.26
C LEU A 54 -4.56 -13.41 1.73
N PHE A 55 -5.37 -14.25 2.37
CA PHE A 55 -5.15 -14.71 3.73
C PHE A 55 -3.81 -15.46 3.86
N PHE A 56 -3.53 -16.42 2.98
CA PHE A 56 -2.27 -17.16 2.99
C PHE A 56 -1.05 -16.23 2.84
N ILE A 57 -1.12 -15.27 1.92
CA ILE A 57 -0.05 -14.27 1.71
C ILE A 57 0.14 -13.39 2.94
N PHE A 58 -0.95 -13.01 3.64
CA PHE A 58 -0.88 -12.23 4.88
C PHE A 58 -0.15 -13.00 6.00
N PHE A 59 -0.49 -14.27 6.24
CA PHE A 59 0.23 -15.05 7.23
C PHE A 59 1.67 -15.33 6.81
N SER A 60 1.91 -15.52 5.51
CA SER A 60 3.26 -15.72 4.98
C SER A 60 4.14 -14.48 5.20
N SER A 61 3.61 -13.26 5.02
CA SER A 61 4.40 -12.03 5.24
C SER A 61 4.75 -11.83 6.72
N ILE A 62 3.83 -12.14 7.65
CA ILE A 62 4.11 -12.14 9.09
C ILE A 62 5.14 -13.21 9.44
N PHE A 63 5.01 -14.41 8.87
CA PHE A 63 5.99 -15.48 9.06
C PHE A 63 7.38 -15.06 8.57
N PHE A 64 7.50 -14.46 7.38
CA PHE A 64 8.77 -13.95 6.88
C PHE A 64 9.34 -12.82 7.74
N LEU A 65 8.52 -11.94 8.30
CA LEU A 65 8.97 -10.95 9.28
C LEU A 65 9.57 -11.62 10.52
N PHE A 66 8.96 -12.69 11.03
CA PHE A 66 9.50 -13.46 12.15
C PHE A 66 10.81 -14.15 11.78
N VAL A 67 10.90 -14.77 10.60
CA VAL A 67 12.14 -15.39 10.09
C VAL A 67 13.26 -14.35 9.94
N ALA A 68 12.95 -13.16 9.42
CA ALA A 68 13.89 -12.04 9.33
C ALA A 68 14.29 -11.50 10.71
N TRP A 69 13.38 -11.54 11.68
CA TRP A 69 13.66 -11.16 13.06
C TRP A 69 14.69 -12.09 13.70
N GLN A 70 14.49 -13.40 13.57
CA GLN A 70 15.44 -14.43 14.05
C GLN A 70 16.72 -14.51 13.20
N ASN A 71 16.72 -13.85 12.04
CA ASN A 71 17.80 -13.80 11.08
C ASN A 71 18.29 -15.17 10.59
N TRP A 72 17.37 -16.13 10.42
CA TRP A 72 17.72 -17.46 9.91
C TRP A 72 18.37 -17.40 8.52
N LEU A 73 17.92 -16.49 7.66
CA LEU A 73 18.51 -16.31 6.32
C LEU A 73 19.98 -15.88 6.38
N GLY A 74 20.35 -15.01 7.33
CA GLY A 74 21.73 -14.58 7.51
C GLY A 74 22.67 -15.74 7.85
N ILE A 75 22.22 -16.68 8.69
CA ILE A 75 23.03 -17.83 9.12
C ILE A 75 23.45 -18.71 7.93
N TRP A 76 22.55 -18.87 6.95
CA TRP A 76 22.80 -19.74 5.80
C TRP A 76 23.49 -19.02 4.63
N LEU A 77 23.20 -17.74 4.41
CA LEU A 77 23.65 -17.02 3.21
C LEU A 77 24.88 -16.13 3.44
N SER A 78 25.13 -15.65 4.66
CA SER A 78 26.22 -14.70 4.89
C SER A 78 27.51 -15.40 5.27
N HIS A 79 28.61 -14.97 4.64
CA HIS A 79 29.96 -15.39 4.99
C HIS A 79 30.69 -14.28 5.76
N THR A 80 30.21 -13.03 5.62
CA THR A 80 30.75 -11.86 6.32
C THR A 80 29.71 -11.20 7.24
N PRO A 81 30.14 -10.49 8.31
CA PRO A 81 29.23 -9.75 9.18
C PRO A 81 28.43 -8.66 8.45
N GLN A 82 29.02 -8.02 7.43
CA GLN A 82 28.36 -6.94 6.68
C GLN A 82 27.20 -7.47 5.82
N GLU A 83 27.39 -8.62 5.17
CA GLU A 83 26.33 -9.33 4.44
C GLU A 83 25.20 -9.74 5.38
N PHE A 84 25.53 -10.22 6.58
CA PHE A 84 24.56 -10.62 7.60
C PHE A 84 23.58 -9.48 7.95
N TYR A 85 24.10 -8.27 8.18
CA TYR A 85 23.25 -7.09 8.46
C TYR A 85 22.46 -6.63 7.25
N SER A 86 23.05 -6.72 6.06
CA SER A 86 22.42 -6.27 4.80
C SER A 86 21.25 -7.18 4.42
N ILE A 87 21.45 -8.50 4.46
CA ILE A 87 20.40 -9.50 4.22
C ILE A 87 19.24 -9.27 5.17
N ARG A 88 19.52 -9.16 6.48
CA ARG A 88 18.48 -8.91 7.48
C ARG A 88 17.67 -7.64 7.19
N LYS A 89 18.36 -6.55 6.85
CA LYS A 89 17.74 -5.26 6.54
C LYS A 89 16.80 -5.37 5.33
N TYR A 90 17.26 -5.95 4.23
CA TYR A 90 16.45 -6.10 3.02
C TYR A 90 15.32 -7.12 3.19
N SER A 91 15.52 -8.17 4.00
CA SER A 91 14.45 -9.09 4.39
C SER A 91 13.34 -8.37 5.17
N PHE A 92 13.68 -7.43 6.05
CA PHE A 92 12.65 -6.61 6.71
C PHE A 92 11.89 -5.74 5.72
N TYR A 93 12.57 -5.02 4.81
CA TYR A 93 11.88 -4.23 3.77
C TYR A 93 10.96 -5.09 2.90
N ALA A 94 11.44 -6.26 2.46
CA ALA A 94 10.65 -7.15 1.62
C ALA A 94 9.40 -7.64 2.36
N SER A 95 9.57 -8.16 3.58
CA SER A 95 8.48 -8.76 4.34
C SER A 95 7.46 -7.73 4.81
N SER A 96 7.92 -6.55 5.26
CA SER A 96 7.02 -5.46 5.66
C SER A 96 6.32 -4.82 4.46
N GLY A 97 6.99 -4.71 3.30
CA GLY A 97 6.39 -4.26 2.05
C GLY A 97 5.31 -5.20 1.54
N MET A 98 5.57 -6.51 1.60
CA MET A 98 4.58 -7.55 1.31
C MET A 98 3.36 -7.42 2.22
N LEU A 99 3.59 -7.21 3.52
CA LEU A 99 2.53 -6.97 4.51
C LEU A 99 1.73 -5.69 4.21
N GLY A 100 2.36 -4.60 3.81
CA GLY A 100 1.68 -3.38 3.40
C GLY A 100 0.79 -3.59 2.18
N GLY A 101 1.35 -4.20 1.13
CA GLY A 101 0.64 -4.49 -0.12
C GLY A 101 -0.55 -5.43 0.07
N ILE A 102 -0.42 -6.45 0.93
CA ILE A 102 -1.53 -7.36 1.20
C ILE A 102 -2.64 -6.71 2.02
N VAL A 103 -2.32 -5.84 2.99
CA VAL A 103 -3.33 -5.10 3.77
C VAL A 103 -4.10 -4.14 2.85
N PHE A 104 -3.40 -3.45 1.95
CA PHE A 104 -4.05 -2.64 0.91
C PHE A 104 -4.93 -3.50 -0.01
N GLY A 105 -4.41 -4.64 -0.47
CA GLY A 105 -5.14 -5.58 -1.33
C GLY A 105 -6.41 -6.14 -0.69
N MET A 106 -6.35 -6.54 0.59
CA MET A 106 -7.51 -6.98 1.38
C MET A 106 -8.53 -5.85 1.53
N LYS A 107 -8.07 -4.65 1.85
CA LYS A 107 -8.92 -3.45 1.98
C LYS A 107 -9.65 -3.14 0.68
N TYR A 108 -8.94 -3.20 -0.44
CA TYR A 108 -9.53 -3.03 -1.76
C TYR A 108 -10.53 -4.13 -2.07
N PHE A 109 -10.16 -5.39 -1.83
CA PHE A 109 -10.96 -6.57 -2.16
C PHE A 109 -12.33 -6.54 -1.48
N TYR A 110 -12.40 -6.31 -0.17
CA TYR A 110 -13.71 -6.27 0.50
C TYR A 110 -14.57 -5.12 -0.03
N ARG A 111 -13.97 -3.94 -0.32
CA ARG A 111 -14.71 -2.77 -0.83
C ARG A 111 -15.32 -3.03 -2.20
N VAL A 112 -14.57 -3.64 -3.13
CA VAL A 112 -15.10 -3.90 -4.47
C VAL A 112 -16.16 -5.01 -4.46
N VAL A 113 -16.04 -6.00 -3.58
CA VAL A 113 -17.03 -7.06 -3.43
C VAL A 113 -18.33 -6.50 -2.81
N ALA A 114 -18.21 -5.70 -1.76
CA ALA A 114 -19.32 -5.06 -1.05
C ALA A 114 -20.10 -4.12 -1.97
N ARG A 115 -19.40 -3.26 -2.73
CA ARG A 115 -19.99 -2.27 -3.64
C ARG A 115 -20.44 -2.82 -5.00
N GLY A 116 -20.27 -4.11 -5.27
CA GLY A 116 -20.69 -4.70 -6.55
C GLY A 116 -19.77 -4.39 -7.75
N HIS A 117 -18.54 -3.93 -7.52
CA HIS A 117 -17.56 -3.57 -8.56
C HIS A 117 -16.48 -4.63 -8.82
N TRP A 118 -16.72 -5.86 -8.34
CA TRP A 118 -15.78 -6.96 -8.58
C TRP A 118 -15.86 -7.43 -10.03
N HIS A 119 -14.69 -7.59 -10.66
CA HIS A 119 -14.55 -8.06 -12.04
C HIS A 119 -13.41 -9.09 -12.13
N GLN A 120 -13.58 -10.08 -13.01
CA GLN A 120 -12.62 -11.16 -13.29
C GLN A 120 -11.33 -10.62 -13.92
N ASP A 121 -11.42 -9.64 -14.82
CA ASP A 121 -10.25 -9.06 -15.51
C ASP A 121 -9.27 -8.38 -14.56
N ARG A 122 -9.73 -7.98 -13.37
CA ARG A 122 -8.91 -7.37 -12.33
C ARG A 122 -8.25 -8.39 -11.40
N ARG A 123 -8.46 -9.69 -11.62
CA ARG A 123 -7.84 -10.76 -10.81
C ARG A 123 -6.32 -10.73 -10.88
N PRO A 124 -5.67 -10.67 -12.06
CA PRO A 124 -4.21 -10.62 -12.12
C PRO A 124 -3.64 -9.45 -11.33
N TRP A 125 -4.26 -8.27 -11.43
CA TRP A 125 -3.84 -7.09 -10.66
C TRP A 125 -3.88 -7.35 -9.14
N ARG A 126 -4.96 -7.94 -8.60
CA ARG A 126 -5.07 -8.25 -7.16
C ARG A 126 -4.08 -9.32 -6.71
N LEU A 127 -3.80 -10.32 -7.54
CA LEU A 127 -2.85 -11.39 -7.22
C LEU A 127 -1.41 -10.90 -7.25
N MET A 128 -1.07 -10.00 -8.18
CA MET A 128 0.29 -9.49 -8.37
C MET A 128 0.66 -8.36 -7.39
N LEU A 129 -0.34 -7.66 -6.84
CA LEU A 129 -0.17 -6.50 -5.97
C LEU A 129 0.81 -6.72 -4.79
N PRO A 130 0.75 -7.82 -4.00
CA PRO A 130 1.69 -8.03 -2.89
C PRO A 130 3.15 -8.15 -3.35
N PHE A 131 3.39 -8.75 -4.53
CA PHE A 131 4.73 -8.90 -5.07
C PHE A 131 5.29 -7.57 -5.60
N ILE A 132 4.44 -6.78 -6.26
CA ILE A 132 4.81 -5.43 -6.71
C ILE A 132 5.15 -4.55 -5.51
N ALA A 133 4.31 -4.55 -4.46
CA ALA A 133 4.56 -3.82 -3.22
C ALA A 133 5.86 -4.25 -2.52
N THR A 134 6.17 -5.54 -2.54
CA THR A 134 7.44 -6.09 -2.01
C THR A 134 8.63 -5.50 -2.75
N ALA A 135 8.60 -5.54 -4.09
CA ALA A 135 9.68 -5.01 -4.92
C ALA A 135 9.88 -3.50 -4.69
N ILE A 136 8.79 -2.73 -4.66
CA ILE A 136 8.82 -1.29 -4.40
C ILE A 136 9.44 -0.99 -3.03
N SER A 137 9.02 -1.68 -1.98
CA SER A 137 9.57 -1.50 -0.64
C SER A 137 11.07 -1.75 -0.57
N VAL A 138 11.56 -2.81 -1.23
CA VAL A 138 12.99 -3.12 -1.29
C VAL A 138 13.77 -2.00 -1.99
N ILE A 139 13.25 -1.50 -3.12
CA ILE A 139 13.88 -0.40 -3.84
C ILE A 139 13.87 0.89 -3.02
N VAL A 140 12.76 1.25 -2.37
CA VAL A 140 12.69 2.40 -1.46
C VAL A 140 13.73 2.28 -0.35
N GLY A 141 13.86 1.10 0.27
CA GLY A 141 14.89 0.82 1.26
C GLY A 141 16.32 0.96 0.72
N ALA A 142 16.57 0.54 -0.53
CA ALA A 142 17.86 0.72 -1.18
C ALA A 142 18.16 2.20 -1.47
N MET A 143 17.17 2.96 -1.94
CA MET A 143 17.31 4.39 -2.22
C MET A 143 17.61 5.20 -0.95
N LEU A 144 16.98 4.82 0.17
CA LEU A 144 17.28 5.42 1.48
C LEU A 144 18.70 5.13 1.94
N ASN A 145 19.15 3.87 1.83
CA ASN A 145 20.53 3.52 2.17
C ASN A 145 21.56 4.21 1.26
N ALA A 146 21.21 4.45 -0.01
CA ALA A 146 22.05 5.18 -0.97
C ALA A 146 22.03 6.71 -0.77
N GLY A 147 21.22 7.23 0.15
CA GLY A 147 21.09 8.68 0.39
C GLY A 147 20.33 9.43 -0.71
N MET A 148 19.62 8.73 -1.59
CA MET A 148 18.86 9.33 -2.69
C MET A 148 17.48 9.86 -2.26
N MET A 149 16.99 9.44 -1.09
CA MET A 149 15.79 9.97 -0.45
C MET A 149 16.16 10.60 0.90
N ILE A 150 15.81 11.87 1.09
CA ILE A 150 15.98 12.56 2.37
C ILE A 150 14.70 12.36 3.19
N VAL A 151 14.78 11.54 4.25
CA VAL A 151 13.76 11.54 5.30
C VAL A 151 14.07 12.72 6.22
N THR A 152 13.15 13.68 6.30
CA THR A 152 13.31 14.95 7.03
C THR A 152 13.53 14.75 8.54
N ALA A 153 13.10 13.62 9.08
CA ALA A 153 13.46 13.19 10.42
C ALA A 153 14.71 12.31 10.37
N GLN A 154 15.72 12.61 11.20
CA GLN A 154 16.81 11.69 11.51
C GLN A 154 16.25 10.49 12.27
N VAL A 155 15.49 9.63 11.59
CA VAL A 155 14.94 8.42 12.17
C VAL A 155 16.10 7.45 12.33
N PRO A 156 16.44 7.02 13.56
CA PRO A 156 17.48 6.02 13.74
C PRO A 156 17.11 4.77 12.93
N ILE A 157 18.08 4.24 12.17
CA ILE A 157 17.93 3.02 11.38
C ILE A 157 17.88 1.83 12.35
N SER A 158 16.69 1.61 12.91
CA SER A 158 16.35 0.54 13.82
C SER A 158 15.44 -0.45 13.09
N ALA A 159 15.33 -1.68 13.56
CA ALA A 159 14.44 -2.67 12.94
C ALA A 159 12.97 -2.16 12.83
N PRO A 160 12.39 -1.50 13.85
CA PRO A 160 11.04 -0.93 13.74
C PRO A 160 10.91 0.15 12.66
N SER A 161 11.92 1.04 12.50
CA SER A 161 11.84 2.08 11.48
C SER A 161 11.93 1.51 10.06
N ILE A 162 12.78 0.50 9.85
CA ILE A 162 12.87 -0.23 8.58
C ILE A 162 11.52 -0.90 8.25
N ILE A 163 10.93 -1.59 9.23
CA ILE A 163 9.64 -2.26 9.06
C ILE A 163 8.55 -1.24 8.72
N SER A 164 8.45 -0.13 9.46
CA SER A 164 7.46 0.92 9.22
C SER A 164 7.60 1.56 7.85
N ILE A 165 8.82 1.91 7.43
CA ILE A 165 9.07 2.48 6.12
C ILE A 165 8.70 1.50 5.02
N GLY A 166 9.11 0.23 5.13
CA GLY A 166 8.79 -0.77 4.12
C GLY A 166 7.29 -1.06 4.05
N PHE A 167 6.60 -1.11 5.19
CA PHE A 167 5.15 -1.24 5.24
C PHE A 167 4.45 -0.07 4.54
N LEU A 168 4.85 1.17 4.81
CA LEU A 168 4.28 2.35 4.18
C LEU A 168 4.55 2.36 2.67
N ALA A 169 5.78 2.03 2.25
CA ALA A 169 6.14 1.93 0.84
C ALA A 169 5.33 0.85 0.10
N GLY A 170 5.05 -0.28 0.74
CA GLY A 170 4.24 -1.35 0.17
C GLY A 170 2.73 -1.04 0.18
N TYR A 171 2.21 -0.42 1.23
CA TYR A 171 0.80 -0.07 1.36
C TYR A 171 0.41 1.08 0.41
N PHE A 172 1.32 2.04 0.21
CA PHE A 172 1.19 3.17 -0.72
C PHE A 172 2.11 3.00 -1.94
N ALA A 173 2.06 1.81 -2.55
CA ALA A 173 2.93 1.44 -3.66
C ALA A 173 2.86 2.41 -4.84
N ASP A 174 1.66 2.89 -5.18
CA ASP A 174 1.44 3.80 -6.30
C ASP A 174 2.06 5.19 -6.01
N GLU A 175 1.87 5.72 -4.81
CA GLU A 175 2.47 6.98 -4.38
C GLU A 175 3.99 6.88 -4.27
N ALA A 176 4.51 5.76 -3.77
CA ALA A 176 5.94 5.48 -3.70
C ALA A 176 6.57 5.46 -5.10
N VAL A 177 5.92 4.81 -6.08
CA VAL A 177 6.36 4.82 -7.49
C VAL A 177 6.35 6.23 -8.06
N GLY A 178 5.31 7.03 -7.76
CA GLY A 178 5.27 8.44 -8.13
C GLY A 178 6.49 9.23 -7.64
N LYS A 179 6.89 9.02 -6.38
CA LYS A 179 8.10 9.65 -5.82
C LYS A 179 9.40 9.13 -6.42
N MET A 180 9.50 7.84 -6.71
CA MET A 180 10.65 7.28 -7.43
C MET A 180 10.77 7.89 -8.84
N TYR A 181 9.66 8.15 -9.52
CA TYR A 181 9.66 8.81 -10.82
C TYR A 181 10.15 10.27 -10.75
N GLU A 182 9.73 11.04 -9.75
CA GLU A 182 10.25 12.39 -9.50
C GLU A 182 11.78 12.37 -9.32
N ILE A 183 12.29 11.47 -8.49
CA ILE A 183 13.74 11.31 -8.25
C ILE A 183 14.47 10.87 -9.52
N ALA A 184 13.90 9.93 -10.27
CA ALA A 184 14.47 9.48 -11.55
C ALA A 184 14.60 10.63 -12.55
N ASN A 185 13.62 11.55 -12.62
CA ASN A 185 13.71 12.72 -13.49
C ASN A 185 14.85 13.67 -13.08
N VAL A 186 15.10 13.83 -11.77
CA VAL A 186 16.21 14.63 -11.24
C VAL A 186 17.56 13.98 -11.57
N ILE A 187 17.69 12.67 -11.37
CA ILE A 187 18.94 11.93 -11.60
C ILE A 187 19.27 11.80 -13.10
N PHE A 188 18.28 11.46 -13.92
CA PHE A 188 18.47 11.17 -15.34
C PHE A 188 18.20 12.37 -16.27
N GLY A 189 17.87 13.54 -15.70
CA GLY A 189 17.86 14.81 -16.44
C GLY A 189 16.72 14.98 -17.45
N ARG A 190 15.53 14.42 -17.21
CA ARG A 190 14.34 14.78 -18.00
C ARG A 190 13.83 16.14 -17.56
N SER A 191 14.44 17.19 -18.11
CA SER A 191 13.85 18.53 -18.10
C SER A 191 12.45 18.40 -18.71
N THR A 192 11.43 18.78 -17.95
CA THR A 192 10.10 19.05 -18.49
C THR A 192 10.29 19.99 -19.68
N ALA A 193 10.21 19.44 -20.89
CA ALA A 193 10.10 20.25 -22.09
C ALA A 193 8.80 21.04 -21.93
N THR A 194 8.96 22.30 -21.53
CA THR A 194 7.92 23.31 -21.54
C THR A 194 7.30 23.25 -22.93
N LYS A 195 6.07 22.73 -23.03
CA LYS A 195 5.21 23.05 -24.16
C LYS A 195 4.94 24.54 -24.03
N THR A 196 5.82 25.35 -24.61
CA THR A 196 5.46 26.69 -25.05
C THR A 196 4.44 26.45 -26.15
N GLU A 197 3.16 26.42 -25.76
CA GLU A 197 2.09 26.75 -26.69
C GLU A 197 2.41 28.16 -27.19
N ASN A 198 2.97 28.23 -28.40
CA ASN A 198 2.90 29.43 -29.20
C ASN A 198 1.42 29.67 -29.47
N GLU A 199 0.77 30.43 -28.58
CA GLU A 199 -0.44 31.14 -28.91
C GLU A 199 -0.12 32.12 -30.05
N LYS A 200 -0.92 31.95 -31.09
CA LYS A 200 -1.11 32.72 -32.32
C LYS A 200 -0.77 34.20 -32.28
#